data_AF-A0A410Q1D3-F1
#
_entry.id   AF-A0A410Q1D3-F1
#
_cell.length_a   1.000
_cell.length_b   1.000
_cell.length_c   1.000
_cell.angle_alpha   90.00
_cell.angle_beta   90.00
_cell.angle_gamma   90.00
#
_symmetry.space_group_name_H-M   'P 1'
#
loop_
_entity.id
_entity.type
_entity.pdbx_description
1 polymer ?
#
loop_
_entity_poly.entity_id
_entity_poly.type
_entity_poly.pdbx_seq_one_letter_code
_entity_poly.pdbx_strand_id
1 'polypeptide(L)'
;MEKEEFQKAFVLACRFLSDTIGCPKIYTEEEDIQGCTSDGENCEKEDQWECWQHYFLERVSTEEVCRICGCTQDNACPGGCWWIKEDLCSSCYEKLKSQSAS
;
A
#
# COMPACT_ATOMS: atom_id res chain seq x y z
N MET A 1 -4.32 16.66 -1.29
CA MET A 1 -3.50 15.52 -0.89
C MET A 1 -2.26 16.03 -0.18
N GLU A 2 -2.07 15.58 1.05
CA GLU A 2 -0.97 16.01 1.91
C GLU A 2 0.32 15.21 1.61
N LYS A 3 1.48 15.79 1.92
CA LYS A 3 2.79 15.14 1.70
C LYS A 3 2.87 13.74 2.35
N GLU A 4 2.24 13.56 3.49
CA GLU A 4 2.22 12.30 4.24
C GLU A 4 1.45 11.19 3.52
N GLU A 5 0.38 11.53 2.79
CA GLU A 5 -0.39 10.56 2.01
C GLU A 5 0.44 10.00 0.85
N PHE A 6 1.19 10.86 0.16
CA PHE A 6 2.12 10.40 -0.90
C PHE A 6 3.21 9.48 -0.35
N GLN A 7 3.73 9.76 0.83
CA GLN A 7 4.72 8.88 1.47
C GLN A 7 4.13 7.53 1.82
N LYS A 8 2.93 7.50 2.40
CA LYS A 8 2.20 6.26 2.69
C LYS A 8 1.91 5.47 1.40
N ALA A 9 1.48 6.15 0.33
CA ALA A 9 1.18 5.51 -0.95
C ALA A 9 2.43 4.88 -1.57
N PHE A 10 3.56 5.56 -1.50
CA PHE A 10 4.83 5.01 -1.95
C PHE A 10 5.23 3.75 -1.15
N VAL A 11 5.12 3.79 0.18
CA VAL A 11 5.47 2.64 1.02
C VAL A 11 4.49 1.46 0.79
N LEU A 12 3.19 1.74 0.62
CA LEU A 12 2.20 0.73 0.24
C LEU A 12 2.55 0.11 -1.12
N ALA A 13 2.98 0.92 -2.09
CA ALA A 13 3.45 0.43 -3.39
C ALA A 13 4.64 -0.52 -3.25
N CYS A 14 5.64 -0.15 -2.44
CA CYS A 14 6.79 -1.02 -2.15
C CYS A 14 6.37 -2.33 -1.48
N ARG A 15 5.42 -2.28 -0.52
CA ARG A 15 4.88 -3.47 0.14
C ARG A 15 4.20 -4.39 -0.87
N PHE A 16 3.33 -3.83 -1.70
CA PHE A 16 2.61 -4.58 -2.72
C PHE A 16 3.56 -5.26 -3.71
N LEU A 17 4.55 -4.53 -4.23
CA LEU A 17 5.58 -5.08 -5.13
C LEU A 17 6.42 -6.18 -4.47
N SER A 18 6.63 -6.12 -3.15
CA SER A 18 7.33 -7.18 -2.41
C SER A 18 6.50 -8.47 -2.28
N ASP A 19 5.17 -8.36 -2.26
CA ASP A 19 4.28 -9.49 -2.07
C ASP A 19 3.77 -10.05 -3.41
N THR A 20 3.64 -9.21 -4.44
CA THR A 20 3.05 -9.54 -5.76
C THR A 20 3.75 -8.76 -6.89
N ILE A 21 4.07 -9.42 -8.00
CA ILE A 21 4.64 -8.81 -9.22
C ILE A 21 3.56 -8.70 -10.33
N GLY A 22 2.32 -8.40 -9.96
CA GLY A 22 1.16 -8.42 -10.86
C GLY A 22 0.34 -7.12 -10.81
N CYS A 23 -0.48 -6.87 -11.83
CA CYS A 23 -1.34 -5.68 -11.90
C CYS A 23 -2.44 -5.69 -10.81
N PRO A 24 -2.75 -4.55 -10.16
CA PRO A 24 -3.81 -4.43 -9.16
C PRO A 24 -5.19 -4.81 -9.68
N LYS A 25 -5.43 -4.82 -11.00
CA LYS A 25 -6.73 -5.14 -11.58
C LYS A 25 -7.28 -6.52 -11.16
N ILE A 26 -6.39 -7.47 -10.85
CA ILE A 26 -6.76 -8.80 -10.32
C ILE A 26 -7.48 -8.69 -8.96
N TYR A 27 -7.26 -7.60 -8.23
CA TYR A 27 -7.82 -7.36 -6.88
C TYR A 27 -9.00 -6.39 -6.87
N THR A 28 -9.39 -5.82 -8.02
CA THR A 28 -10.45 -4.81 -8.15
C THR A 28 -11.62 -5.34 -8.98
N GLU A 29 -11.90 -6.65 -8.96
CA GLU A 29 -12.95 -7.29 -9.78
C GLU A 29 -14.36 -6.71 -9.56
N GLU A 30 -14.57 -5.90 -8.50
CA GLU A 30 -15.87 -5.33 -8.13
C GLU A 30 -15.95 -3.79 -8.21
N GLU A 31 -14.85 -3.07 -8.48
CA GLU A 31 -14.82 -1.60 -8.47
C GLU A 31 -14.22 -1.03 -9.76
N ASP A 32 -15.05 -0.32 -10.53
CA ASP A 32 -14.64 0.44 -11.71
C ASP A 32 -13.79 1.67 -11.27
N ILE A 33 -12.50 1.46 -11.01
CA ILE A 33 -11.56 2.56 -10.77
C ILE A 33 -11.46 3.39 -12.06
N GLN A 34 -11.93 4.63 -12.01
CA GLN A 34 -11.90 5.56 -13.13
C GLN A 34 -10.46 5.75 -13.65
N GLY A 35 -10.21 5.36 -14.89
CA GLY A 35 -8.87 5.40 -15.52
C GLY A 35 -8.20 4.03 -15.68
N CYS A 36 -8.71 2.98 -15.03
CA CYS A 36 -8.21 1.61 -15.18
C CYS A 36 -8.89 0.87 -16.37
N THR A 37 -8.79 1.40 -17.59
CA THR A 37 -9.44 0.83 -18.78
C THR A 37 -8.48 -0.04 -19.61
N SER A 38 -8.23 -1.28 -19.22
CA SER A 38 -7.89 -2.37 -20.15
C SER A 38 -7.77 -3.72 -19.46
N ASP A 39 -8.04 -4.78 -20.19
CA ASP A 39 -8.21 -6.16 -19.73
C ASP A 39 -6.92 -6.69 -19.08
N GLY A 40 -6.88 -6.64 -17.74
CA GLY A 40 -6.37 -7.64 -16.78
C GLY A 40 -4.90 -8.08 -16.81
N GLU A 41 -4.24 -8.09 -17.96
CA GLU A 41 -3.12 -9.01 -18.16
C GLU A 41 -1.82 -8.32 -18.59
N ASN A 42 -1.85 -7.05 -19.01
CA ASN A 42 -0.69 -6.44 -19.69
C ASN A 42 -0.16 -5.17 -19.01
N CYS A 43 0.70 -5.33 -18.00
CA CYS A 43 1.36 -4.24 -17.23
C CYS A 43 2.32 -3.34 -18.02
N GLU A 44 2.34 -3.41 -19.35
CA GLU A 44 3.37 -2.81 -20.21
C GLU A 44 3.01 -1.42 -20.73
N LYS A 45 1.77 -0.96 -20.52
CA LYS A 45 1.29 0.32 -21.07
C LYS A 45 1.41 1.46 -20.06
N GLU A 46 1.82 2.63 -20.56
CA GLU A 46 2.06 3.84 -19.76
C GLU A 46 0.81 4.33 -19.01
N ASP A 47 -0.38 4.14 -19.61
CA ASP A 47 -1.69 4.44 -19.03
C ASP A 47 -2.06 3.58 -17.81
N GLN A 48 -1.36 2.46 -17.58
CA GLN A 48 -1.58 1.62 -16.39
C GLN A 48 -0.83 2.11 -15.17
N TRP A 49 0.25 2.89 -15.30
CA TRP A 49 0.90 3.50 -14.14
C TRP A 49 -0.03 4.48 -13.42
N GLU A 50 -0.90 5.17 -14.16
CA GLU A 50 -1.95 6.01 -13.58
C GLU A 50 -2.91 5.17 -12.73
N CYS A 51 -3.29 3.96 -13.19
CA CYS A 51 -4.14 3.05 -12.41
C CYS A 51 -3.49 2.61 -11.09
N TRP A 52 -2.20 2.28 -11.09
CA TRP A 52 -1.46 1.96 -9.85
C TRP A 52 -1.39 3.16 -8.90
N GLN A 53 -1.15 4.36 -9.45
CA GLN A 53 -1.18 5.59 -8.65
C GLN A 53 -2.55 5.78 -8.02
N HIS A 54 -3.63 5.74 -8.81
CA HIS A 54 -5.00 5.87 -8.30
C HIS A 54 -5.30 4.86 -7.19
N TYR A 55 -5.00 3.58 -7.41
CA TYR A 55 -5.21 2.52 -6.42
C TYR A 55 -4.54 2.82 -5.07
N PHE A 56 -3.25 3.18 -5.08
CA PHE A 56 -2.55 3.44 -3.81
C PHE A 56 -3.01 4.73 -3.12
N LEU A 57 -3.32 5.77 -3.90
CA LEU A 57 -3.81 7.03 -3.35
C LEU A 57 -5.19 6.86 -2.71
N GLU A 58 -6.08 6.11 -3.36
CA GLU A 58 -7.40 5.80 -2.84
C GLU A 58 -7.31 4.97 -1.56
N ARG A 59 -6.50 3.90 -1.55
CA ARG A 59 -6.33 3.06 -0.34
C ARG A 59 -5.77 3.84 0.83
N VAL A 60 -4.72 4.62 0.64
CA VAL A 60 -4.16 5.45 1.72
C VAL A 60 -5.17 6.47 2.27
N SER A 61 -6.13 6.90 1.45
CA SER A 61 -7.18 7.82 1.88
C SER A 61 -8.35 7.15 2.62
N THR A 62 -8.51 5.83 2.46
CA THR A 62 -9.71 5.09 2.92
C THR A 62 -9.42 4.04 4.00
N GLU A 63 -8.17 3.59 4.18
CA GLU A 63 -7.79 2.60 5.19
C GLU A 63 -6.51 2.98 5.94
N GLU A 64 -6.26 2.35 7.09
CA GLU A 64 -4.99 2.50 7.79
C GLU A 64 -3.84 1.83 7.03
N VAL A 65 -2.79 2.61 6.77
CA VAL A 65 -1.54 2.15 6.15
C VAL A 65 -0.37 2.50 7.05
N CYS A 66 0.43 1.50 7.41
CA CYS A 66 1.62 1.75 8.21
C CYS A 66 2.62 2.59 7.42
N ARG A 67 2.94 3.80 7.90
CA ARG A 67 3.83 4.76 7.22
C ARG A 67 5.26 4.25 6.98
N ILE A 68 5.64 3.10 7.57
CA ILE A 68 6.99 2.54 7.51
C ILE A 68 7.07 1.31 6.61
N CYS A 69 6.13 0.37 6.74
CA CYS A 69 6.18 -0.90 6.00
C CYS A 69 5.02 -1.12 5.06
N GLY A 70 4.01 -0.25 5.06
CA GLY A 70 2.89 -0.32 4.12
C GLY A 70 1.92 -1.48 4.39
N CYS A 71 2.03 -2.16 5.55
CA CYS A 71 1.02 -3.14 5.93
C CYS A 71 -0.33 -2.46 6.11
N THR A 72 -1.39 -3.21 5.84
CA THR A 72 -2.79 -2.81 5.98
C THR A 72 -3.51 -3.78 6.90
N GLN A 73 -4.80 -3.57 7.15
CA GLN A 73 -5.62 -4.49 7.93
C GLN A 73 -5.67 -5.89 7.31
N ASP A 74 -5.76 -5.96 5.98
CA ASP A 74 -5.88 -7.23 5.23
C ASP A 74 -4.53 -7.80 4.79
N ASN A 75 -3.45 -7.01 4.83
CA ASN A 75 -2.09 -7.45 4.52
C ASN A 75 -1.13 -7.06 5.66
N ALA A 76 -1.24 -7.78 6.78
CA ALA A 76 -0.36 -7.62 7.94
C ALA A 76 1.11 -7.97 7.61
N CYS A 77 2.04 -7.53 8.46
CA CYS A 77 3.44 -7.94 8.36
C CYS A 77 3.60 -9.47 8.44
N PRO A 78 4.68 -10.04 7.88
CA PRO A 78 5.03 -11.44 8.10
C PRO A 78 5.13 -11.76 9.60
N GLY A 79 4.43 -12.82 10.04
CA GLY A 79 4.30 -13.18 11.46
C GLY A 79 3.23 -12.42 12.23
N GLY A 80 2.50 -11.51 11.56
CA GLY A 80 1.43 -10.71 12.14
C GLY A 80 1.91 -9.40 12.77
N CYS A 81 1.03 -8.40 12.74
CA CYS A 81 1.17 -7.16 13.50
C CYS A 81 -0.21 -6.61 13.86
N TRP A 82 -0.25 -5.58 14.71
CA TRP A 82 -1.46 -4.85 15.03
C TRP A 82 -1.18 -3.34 15.04
N TRP A 83 -2.22 -2.52 14.98
CA TRP A 83 -2.10 -1.07 15.02
C TRP A 83 -1.75 -0.57 16.43
N ILE A 84 -0.70 0.25 16.52
CA ILE A 84 -0.35 1.02 17.73
C ILE A 84 -0.88 2.45 17.62
N LYS A 85 -0.86 2.99 16.40
CA LYS A 85 -1.45 4.27 15.99
C LYS A 85 -2.11 4.09 14.62
N GLU A 86 -2.92 5.06 14.22
CA GLU A 86 -3.63 5.12 12.93
C GLU A 86 -2.72 4.88 11.71
N ASP A 87 -1.42 5.15 11.82
CA ASP A 87 -0.45 5.00 10.72
C ASP A 87 0.82 4.23 11.13
N LEU A 88 0.77 3.46 12.23
CA LEU A 88 1.94 2.73 12.74
C LEU A 88 1.57 1.37 13.33
N CYS A 89 2.13 0.31 12.76
CA CYS A 89 1.98 -1.05 13.28
C CYS A 89 3.01 -1.38 14.37
N SER A 90 2.70 -2.42 15.16
CA SER A 90 3.50 -2.89 16.28
C SER A 90 4.90 -3.37 15.87
N SER A 91 5.03 -4.07 14.74
CA SER A 91 6.32 -4.54 14.24
C SER A 91 7.29 -3.38 13.96
N CYS A 92 6.80 -2.32 13.33
CA CYS A 92 7.59 -1.11 13.07
C CYS A 92 7.83 -0.29 14.33
N TYR A 93 6.86 -0.22 15.24
CA TYR A 93 7.03 0.44 16.53
C TYR A 93 8.18 -0.18 17.36
N GLU A 94 8.23 -1.51 17.48
CA GLU A 94 9.30 -2.19 18.22
C GLU A 94 10.68 -1.99 17.58
N LYS A 95 10.76 -1.96 16.24
CA LYS A 95 12.01 -1.64 15.53
C LYS A 95 12.49 -0.21 15.81
N LEU A 96 11.59 0.77 15.88
CA LEU A 96 11.97 2.16 16.24
C LEU A 96 12.43 2.26 17.69
N LYS A 97 11.77 1.53 18.60
CA LYS A 97 12.12 1.50 20.02
C LYS A 97 13.51 0.88 20.25
N SER A 98 13.86 -0.19 19.54
CA SER A 98 15.18 -0.82 19.68
C SER A 98 16.31 0.05 19.12
N GLN A 99 16.07 0.80 18.05
CA GLN A 99 17.04 1.72 17.46
C GLN A 99 17.30 2.98 18.29
N SER A 100 16.35 3.39 19.15
CA SER A 100 16.51 4.54 20.05
C SER A 100 17.16 4.19 21.39
N ALA A 101 17.31 2.90 21.68
CA ALA A 101 17.99 2.38 22.86
C ALA A 101 19.46 1.97 22.59
N SER A 102 19.93 2.15 21.36
CA SER A 102 21.31 1.88 20.91
C SER A 102 22.06 3.20 20.69
#